data_AF-A0A7S3VI17-F1
#
_entry.id   AF-A0A7S3VI17-F1
#
_cell.length_a   1.000
_cell.length_b   1.000
_cell.length_c   1.000
_cell.angle_alpha   90.00
_cell.angle_beta   90.00
_cell.angle_gamma   90.00
#
_symmetry.space_group_name_H-M   'P 1'
#
loop_
_entity.id
_entity.type
_entity.pdbx_description
1 polymer ?
#
loop_
_entity_poly.entity_id
_entity_poly.type
_entity_poly.pdbx_seq_one_letter_code
_entity_poly.pdbx_strand_id
1 'polypeptide(L)'
;MQAVVCNRILVPSCSKAAIHGLHPLPPPAVFHSPCTSSSSIFRAFHSAPADCSTHRSCVAARATGKGRGRRARQQPPDEPIMAGYSPATSEEQEGLPPPPPGADSSSSSSSNPDPRVEAEIALQEREADLSMEDLVQQQYEEPNEQELDEEVRELLQQYNISKEDADAARAVQGGQAESAGGIKGEGSPSNAAAAGAFDDLDGEELSVEQAEGRKAAILLELITEAVSGGSELDAKIAQFEDDIDGELLKMLEQRITAAAKVPGPTGAVHVEPLAELYRVLKLVYQRSTSTPALRLLDDVLFILGDDLGAETYSSRRIEAMGRMREAFIGGVNPGVDIFAAAAALAEGGPLAAAELSTEPVAVVDFLAEATSLLSDATQQQHELMASIERAQQEVQYLQKRQPQALQTPKAQAQLQQVRLAQQAHAARATSLSQLQDVVLLARELELQIKQSGSSTM
;
A
#
# COMPACT_ATOMS: atom_id res chain seq x y z
N MET A 1 24.63 -27.14 8.55
CA MET A 1 25.52 -26.05 9.00
C MET A 1 25.73 -25.07 7.87
N GLN A 2 24.85 -24.08 7.75
CA GLN A 2 25.07 -22.83 7.03
C GLN A 2 24.28 -21.78 7.83
N ALA A 3 25.02 -20.86 8.44
CA ALA A 3 24.46 -19.78 9.23
C ALA A 3 24.18 -18.61 8.28
N VAL A 4 22.92 -18.19 8.20
CA VAL A 4 22.54 -16.92 7.58
C VAL A 4 22.60 -15.87 8.67
N VAL A 5 23.58 -14.98 8.55
CA VAL A 5 23.84 -13.87 9.48
C VAL A 5 22.95 -12.71 9.07
N CYS A 6 21.86 -12.47 9.81
CA CYS A 6 21.12 -11.20 9.73
C CYS A 6 21.82 -10.17 10.63
N ASN A 7 22.46 -9.17 10.01
CA ASN A 7 23.03 -8.02 10.70
C ASN A 7 21.91 -7.07 11.16
N ARG A 8 21.63 -7.05 12.47
CA ARG A 8 20.82 -6.05 13.15
C ARG A 8 21.64 -4.75 13.30
N ILE A 9 21.19 -3.66 12.71
CA ILE A 9 21.71 -2.31 13.01
C ILE A 9 20.78 -1.69 14.07
N LEU A 10 21.27 -1.58 15.29
CA LEU A 10 20.68 -0.79 16.38
C LEU A 10 20.96 0.69 16.13
N VAL A 11 19.92 1.52 16.08
CA VAL A 11 20.05 2.98 16.08
C VAL A 11 20.03 3.47 17.54
N PRO A 12 21.09 4.14 18.03
CA PRO A 12 21.08 4.73 19.37
C PRO A 12 20.32 6.07 19.35
N SER A 13 19.40 6.23 20.30
CA SER A 13 18.75 7.49 20.64
C SER A 13 19.79 8.52 21.10
N CYS A 14 19.95 9.64 20.37
CA CYS A 14 20.81 10.74 20.78
C CYS A 14 20.00 11.95 21.29
N SER A 15 20.39 12.36 22.48
CA SER A 15 19.94 13.51 23.27
C SER A 15 20.26 14.85 22.58
N LYS A 16 19.36 15.82 22.75
CA LYS A 16 19.51 17.22 22.35
C LYS A 16 20.78 17.84 22.96
N ALA A 17 21.68 18.31 22.12
CA ALA A 17 22.67 19.34 22.44
C ALA A 17 22.66 20.38 21.32
N ALA A 18 22.38 21.63 21.69
CA ALA A 18 22.28 22.77 20.78
C ALA A 18 23.67 23.29 20.41
N ILE A 19 23.98 23.32 19.11
CA ILE A 19 25.07 24.09 18.52
C ILE A 19 24.55 24.68 17.20
N HIS A 20 24.52 26.01 17.14
CA HIS A 20 24.04 26.80 15.99
C HIS A 20 24.87 26.55 14.72
N GLY A 21 24.19 26.57 13.56
CA GLY A 21 24.83 26.82 12.26
C GLY A 21 24.63 25.78 11.15
N LEU A 22 23.76 24.78 11.29
CA LEU A 22 23.48 23.83 10.21
C LEU A 22 21.98 23.57 10.12
N HIS A 23 21.37 23.93 8.99
CA HIS A 23 19.97 23.62 8.71
C HIS A 23 19.77 22.10 8.78
N PRO A 24 18.89 21.60 9.66
CA PRO A 24 18.48 20.21 9.59
C PRO A 24 17.75 20.01 8.25
N LEU A 25 18.20 19.03 7.47
CA LEU A 25 17.39 18.52 6.37
C LEU A 25 16.01 18.14 6.94
N PRO A 26 14.91 18.40 6.21
CA PRO A 26 13.61 17.88 6.64
C PRO A 26 13.76 16.39 6.91
N PRO A 27 13.19 15.88 8.02
CA PRO A 27 13.25 14.46 8.30
C PRO A 27 12.78 13.72 7.04
N PRO A 28 13.50 12.67 6.59
CA PRO A 28 13.05 11.93 5.43
C PRO A 28 11.60 11.53 5.71
N ALA A 29 10.69 11.91 4.82
CA ALA A 29 9.32 11.41 4.89
C ALA A 29 9.46 9.89 4.99
N VAL A 30 9.07 9.33 6.14
CA VAL A 30 9.14 7.90 6.42
C VAL A 30 8.04 7.26 5.58
N PHE A 31 8.32 7.13 4.28
CA PHE A 31 7.63 6.22 3.42
C PHE A 31 8.28 4.87 3.63
N HIS A 32 7.54 3.97 4.28
CA HIS A 32 7.80 2.56 4.17
C HIS A 32 7.75 2.22 2.69
N SER A 33 8.91 2.04 2.08
CA SER A 33 9.03 1.18 0.90
C SER A 33 8.31 -0.13 1.27
N PRO A 34 7.38 -0.67 0.47
CA PRO A 34 6.92 -2.02 0.72
C PRO A 34 8.16 -2.91 0.69
N CYS A 35 8.55 -3.43 1.85
CA CYS A 35 9.50 -4.52 1.92
C CYS A 35 8.83 -5.71 1.22
N THR A 36 9.14 -5.94 -0.05
CA THR A 36 8.74 -7.13 -0.83
C THR A 36 9.44 -8.41 -0.35
N SER A 37 9.66 -8.56 0.96
CA SER A 37 10.29 -9.75 1.55
C SER A 37 9.38 -10.47 2.56
N SER A 38 8.07 -10.25 2.53
CA SER A 38 7.13 -11.05 3.31
C SER A 38 5.77 -11.17 2.64
N SER A 39 5.71 -11.89 1.52
CA SER A 39 4.45 -12.42 0.98
C SER A 39 4.68 -13.54 -0.02
N SER A 40 5.48 -14.53 0.36
CA SER A 40 5.43 -15.89 -0.23
C SER A 40 4.16 -16.67 0.22
N ILE A 41 3.17 -16.02 0.86
CA ILE A 41 2.08 -16.71 1.59
C ILE A 41 0.74 -16.68 0.84
N PHE A 42 0.55 -15.87 -0.20
CA PHE A 42 -0.70 -15.87 -0.98
C PHE A 42 -0.80 -16.99 -2.04
N ARG A 43 0.17 -17.92 -2.13
CA ARG A 43 0.21 -19.02 -3.11
C ARG A 43 -0.23 -20.38 -2.53
N ALA A 44 -1.25 -20.41 -1.67
CA ALA A 44 -1.73 -21.64 -1.03
C ALA A 44 -3.22 -21.97 -1.28
N PHE A 45 -3.81 -21.50 -2.38
CA PHE A 45 -5.07 -22.05 -2.88
C PHE A 45 -4.89 -22.55 -4.31
N HIS A 46 -5.27 -23.82 -4.53
CA HIS A 46 -5.14 -24.66 -5.74
C HIS A 46 -3.86 -25.51 -5.88
N SER A 47 -3.74 -26.54 -5.04
CA SER A 47 -3.35 -27.87 -5.52
C SER A 47 -3.80 -28.95 -4.54
N ALA A 48 -4.78 -29.76 -4.96
CA ALA A 48 -5.16 -30.99 -4.27
C ALA A 48 -3.96 -31.97 -4.22
N PRO A 49 -3.82 -32.77 -3.15
CA PRO A 49 -2.62 -33.57 -2.92
C PRO A 49 -2.63 -34.87 -3.75
N ALA A 50 -1.56 -35.10 -4.49
CA ALA A 50 -1.20 -36.43 -5.00
C ALA A 50 -0.11 -37.03 -4.10
N ASP A 51 -0.50 -38.05 -3.32
CA ASP A 51 0.38 -38.89 -2.53
C ASP A 51 1.40 -39.66 -3.40
N CYS A 52 2.64 -39.79 -2.91
CA CYS A 52 3.38 -41.06 -3.00
C CYS A 52 4.56 -41.16 -2.01
N SER A 53 4.33 -41.95 -0.96
CA SER A 53 5.20 -42.99 -0.39
C SER A 53 6.51 -42.62 0.33
N THR A 54 6.61 -42.99 1.62
CA THR A 54 7.30 -44.24 2.04
C THR A 54 7.21 -44.54 3.55
N HIS A 55 7.06 -45.83 3.84
CA HIS A 55 7.41 -46.60 5.06
C HIS A 55 6.47 -46.72 6.30
N ARG A 56 6.06 -47.99 6.47
CA ARG A 56 5.99 -48.84 7.69
C ARG A 56 4.69 -48.94 8.52
N SER A 57 4.04 -50.10 8.27
CA SER A 57 3.74 -51.21 9.20
C SER A 57 2.39 -51.27 9.95
N CYS A 58 1.69 -52.37 9.66
CA CYS A 58 0.92 -53.26 10.54
C CYS A 58 -0.31 -52.71 11.30
N VAL A 59 -1.51 -53.19 10.96
CA VAL A 59 -2.26 -54.25 11.68
C VAL A 59 -3.57 -54.56 10.91
N ALA A 60 -3.97 -55.82 10.94
CA ALA A 60 -5.10 -56.42 10.23
C ALA A 60 -6.48 -56.03 10.79
N ALA A 61 -7.49 -55.94 9.91
CA ALA A 61 -8.83 -56.49 10.17
C ALA A 61 -9.62 -56.71 8.87
N ARG A 62 -10.31 -57.85 8.81
CA ARG A 62 -11.25 -58.31 7.78
C ARG A 62 -12.54 -57.49 7.80
N ALA A 63 -13.16 -57.25 6.64
CA ALA A 63 -14.58 -57.55 6.39
C ALA A 63 -15.00 -57.30 4.92
N THR A 64 -15.41 -58.40 4.28
CA THR A 64 -16.49 -58.58 3.30
C THR A 64 -17.13 -57.38 2.58
N GLY A 65 -17.12 -57.41 1.24
CA GLY A 65 -18.03 -56.61 0.41
C GLY A 65 -17.94 -56.93 -1.08
N LYS A 66 -18.72 -57.91 -1.54
CA LYS A 66 -18.91 -58.26 -2.96
C LYS A 66 -19.61 -57.11 -3.69
N GLY A 67 -19.12 -56.75 -4.88
CA GLY A 67 -19.87 -55.88 -5.80
C GLY A 67 -19.28 -55.88 -7.21
N ARG A 68 -19.84 -56.69 -8.10
CA ARG A 68 -19.49 -56.77 -9.52
C ARG A 68 -20.02 -55.53 -10.27
N GLY A 69 -19.21 -54.96 -11.16
CA GLY A 69 -19.68 -53.98 -12.14
C GLY A 69 -18.69 -53.84 -13.30
N ARG A 70 -19.07 -54.32 -14.48
CA ARG A 70 -18.28 -54.34 -15.72
C ARG A 70 -18.52 -53.08 -16.55
N ARG A 71 -17.59 -52.86 -17.50
CA ARG A 71 -17.66 -52.03 -18.75
C ARG A 71 -17.32 -50.55 -18.52
N ALA A 72 -16.60 -49.84 -19.38
CA ALA A 72 -16.14 -50.06 -20.74
C ALA A 72 -14.82 -49.30 -20.95
N ARG A 73 -13.84 -49.95 -21.61
CA ARG A 73 -12.71 -49.26 -22.25
C ARG A 73 -13.21 -48.70 -23.58
N GLN A 74 -12.99 -47.42 -23.85
CA GLN A 74 -12.86 -46.92 -25.21
C GLN A 74 -11.55 -46.14 -25.29
N GLN A 75 -10.65 -46.65 -26.13
CA GLN A 75 -9.46 -45.98 -26.63
C GLN A 75 -9.88 -44.86 -27.60
N PRO A 76 -9.19 -43.73 -27.64
CA PRO A 76 -9.01 -42.97 -28.87
C PRO A 76 -7.77 -43.49 -29.63
N PRO A 77 -7.77 -43.49 -30.97
CA PRO A 77 -6.63 -43.91 -31.77
C PRO A 77 -5.61 -42.78 -31.94
N ASP A 78 -4.34 -43.20 -31.97
CA ASP A 78 -3.20 -42.47 -32.50
C ASP A 78 -3.37 -42.18 -34.00
N GLU A 79 -3.07 -40.96 -34.42
CA GLU A 79 -2.70 -40.67 -35.81
C GLU A 79 -1.52 -39.67 -35.88
N PRO A 80 -0.75 -39.70 -36.99
CA PRO A 80 0.70 -39.72 -36.91
C PRO A 80 1.39 -38.41 -37.31
N ILE A 81 2.65 -38.36 -36.86
CA ILE A 81 3.74 -37.49 -37.27
C ILE A 81 3.85 -37.41 -38.80
N MET A 82 3.77 -36.21 -39.36
CA MET A 82 4.30 -35.89 -40.69
C MET A 82 5.34 -34.79 -40.57
N ALA A 83 6.58 -35.22 -40.75
CA ALA A 83 7.72 -34.36 -41.05
C ALA A 83 7.56 -33.75 -42.45
N GLY A 84 8.01 -32.51 -42.62
CA GLY A 84 8.35 -31.99 -43.93
C GLY A 84 8.22 -30.47 -44.06
N TYR A 85 9.30 -29.88 -44.56
CA TYR A 85 9.41 -28.56 -45.20
C TYR A 85 9.87 -27.38 -44.33
N SER A 86 11.20 -27.25 -44.23
CA SER A 86 11.86 -25.96 -44.46
C SER A 86 11.66 -25.53 -45.92
N PRO A 87 11.56 -24.22 -46.18
CA PRO A 87 12.61 -23.64 -47.01
C PRO A 87 13.03 -22.20 -46.67
N ALA A 88 14.27 -21.91 -47.06
CA ALA A 88 14.75 -20.67 -47.64
C ALA A 88 14.78 -19.39 -46.80
N THR A 89 16.00 -19.08 -46.36
CA THR A 89 16.62 -17.76 -46.40
C THR A 89 16.21 -16.94 -47.63
N SER A 90 15.75 -15.71 -47.43
CA SER A 90 15.82 -14.64 -48.44
C SER A 90 16.02 -13.32 -47.71
N GLU A 91 17.26 -12.85 -47.80
CA GLU A 91 17.64 -11.46 -47.60
C GLU A 91 16.93 -10.61 -48.66
N GLU A 92 16.04 -9.70 -48.22
CA GLU A 92 15.63 -8.56 -49.04
C GLU A 92 15.92 -7.29 -48.25
N GLN A 93 17.07 -6.74 -48.57
CA GLN A 93 17.60 -5.47 -48.11
C GLN A 93 16.97 -4.38 -49.00
N GLU A 94 15.80 -3.87 -48.59
CA GLU A 94 15.19 -2.72 -49.26
C GLU A 94 15.99 -1.45 -48.95
N GLY A 95 16.47 -0.83 -50.03
CA GLY A 95 17.32 0.36 -50.01
C GLY A 95 16.57 1.62 -49.59
N LEU A 96 17.21 2.37 -48.69
CA LEU A 96 16.89 3.76 -48.40
C LEU A 96 17.24 4.65 -49.62
N PRO A 97 16.36 5.57 -50.04
CA PRO A 97 16.71 6.57 -51.04
C PRO A 97 17.68 7.62 -50.47
N PRO A 98 18.62 8.15 -51.28
CA PRO A 98 19.56 9.17 -50.85
C PRO A 98 18.86 10.53 -50.64
N PRO A 99 19.31 11.35 -49.67
CA PRO A 99 18.82 12.71 -49.51
C PRO A 99 19.30 13.63 -50.66
N PRO A 100 18.48 14.61 -51.08
CA PRO A 100 18.88 15.57 -52.10
C PRO A 100 19.94 16.54 -51.58
N PRO A 101 20.88 17.00 -52.43
CA PRO A 101 21.91 17.95 -52.05
C PRO A 101 21.42 19.40 -52.22
N GLY A 102 21.77 20.26 -51.26
CA GLY A 102 21.87 21.70 -51.46
C GLY A 102 20.65 22.52 -51.07
N ALA A 103 20.74 23.16 -49.91
CA ALA A 103 20.14 24.47 -49.66
C ALA A 103 21.00 25.20 -48.63
N ASP A 104 22.04 25.85 -49.13
CA ASP A 104 22.65 26.99 -48.47
C ASP A 104 21.56 28.05 -48.27
N SER A 105 21.34 28.50 -47.03
CA SER A 105 20.57 29.71 -46.74
C SER A 105 21.07 30.33 -45.45
N SER A 106 22.21 30.99 -45.61
CA SER A 106 22.64 32.07 -44.74
C SER A 106 21.58 33.18 -44.79
N SER A 107 20.87 33.41 -43.68
CA SER A 107 20.03 34.60 -43.49
C SER A 107 20.26 35.15 -42.09
N SER A 108 21.40 35.80 -41.88
CA SER A 108 21.64 36.68 -40.75
C SER A 108 20.76 37.93 -40.88
N SER A 109 19.52 37.83 -40.39
CA SER A 109 18.65 38.98 -40.18
C SER A 109 19.05 39.65 -38.85
N SER A 110 20.04 40.53 -38.96
CA SER A 110 20.32 41.58 -37.98
C SER A 110 19.10 42.50 -37.90
N SER A 111 18.22 42.22 -36.95
CA SER A 111 17.20 43.15 -36.49
C SER A 111 17.79 43.83 -35.26
N ASN A 112 18.21 45.09 -35.42
CA ASN A 112 18.53 45.93 -34.27
C ASN A 112 17.26 46.05 -33.42
N PRO A 113 17.30 45.68 -32.13
CA PRO A 113 16.15 45.86 -31.25
C PRO A 113 15.80 47.34 -31.17
N ASP A 114 14.50 47.63 -31.13
CA ASP A 114 13.99 48.99 -30.95
C ASP A 114 14.51 49.53 -29.60
N PRO A 115 15.19 50.70 -29.54
CA PRO A 115 15.82 51.22 -28.33
C PRO A 115 14.84 51.46 -27.16
N ARG A 116 13.52 51.45 -27.44
CA ARG A 116 12.49 51.44 -26.39
C ARG A 116 12.42 50.11 -25.64
N VAL A 117 12.60 48.99 -26.34
CA VAL A 117 12.57 47.65 -25.75
C VAL A 117 13.83 47.40 -24.93
N GLU A 118 15.00 47.89 -25.38
CA GLU A 118 16.23 47.81 -24.59
C GLU A 118 16.17 48.64 -23.30
N ALA A 119 15.52 49.82 -23.33
CA ALA A 119 15.33 50.64 -22.14
C ALA A 119 14.33 50.04 -21.14
N GLU A 120 13.31 49.34 -21.62
CA GLU A 120 12.31 48.66 -20.77
C GLU A 120 12.88 47.38 -20.13
N ILE A 121 13.68 46.62 -20.88
CA ILE A 121 14.42 45.46 -20.35
C ILE A 121 15.44 45.91 -19.30
N ALA A 122 16.19 47.00 -19.55
CA ALA A 122 17.15 47.52 -18.58
C ALA A 122 16.51 48.09 -17.30
N LEU A 123 15.24 48.52 -17.35
CA LEU A 123 14.48 48.95 -16.17
C LEU A 123 13.94 47.74 -15.39
N GLN A 124 13.45 46.71 -16.08
CA GLN A 124 13.00 45.46 -15.45
C GLN A 124 14.15 44.69 -14.78
N GLU A 125 15.33 44.64 -15.39
CA GLU A 125 16.51 44.03 -14.77
C GLU A 125 16.96 44.78 -13.51
N ARG A 126 16.71 46.09 -13.42
CA ARG A 126 17.07 46.91 -12.26
C ARG A 126 16.07 46.81 -11.10
N GLU A 127 14.81 46.47 -11.38
CA GLU A 127 13.79 46.16 -10.37
C GLU A 127 13.88 44.71 -9.86
N ALA A 128 14.46 43.80 -10.65
CA ALA A 128 14.74 42.41 -10.26
C ALA A 128 16.00 42.24 -9.37
N ASP A 129 16.83 43.29 -9.25
CA ASP A 129 18.00 43.35 -8.37
C ASP A 129 17.67 43.81 -6.93
N LEU A 130 16.40 43.76 -6.52
CA LEU A 130 16.07 43.68 -5.09
C LEU A 130 16.68 42.39 -4.57
N SER A 131 17.81 42.54 -3.88
CA SER A 131 18.68 41.45 -3.49
C SER A 131 17.89 40.32 -2.84
N MET A 132 18.19 39.09 -3.26
CA MET A 132 17.65 37.88 -2.64
C MET A 132 17.94 37.86 -1.12
N GLU A 133 18.94 38.62 -0.65
CA GLU A 133 19.19 38.92 0.76
C GLU A 133 18.04 39.68 1.44
N ASP A 134 17.47 40.73 0.83
CA ASP A 134 16.38 41.52 1.45
C ASP A 134 15.06 40.73 1.54
N LEU A 135 14.80 39.84 0.57
CA LEU A 135 13.60 38.99 0.56
C LEU A 135 13.69 37.82 1.56
N VAL A 136 14.91 37.31 1.80
CA VAL A 136 15.19 36.34 2.86
C VAL A 136 15.06 37.02 4.22
N GLN A 137 15.50 38.27 4.37
CA GLN A 137 15.48 38.94 5.68
C GLN A 137 14.06 39.31 6.17
N GLN A 138 13.08 39.48 5.27
CA GLN A 138 11.68 39.70 5.65
C GLN A 138 10.88 38.41 5.95
N GLN A 139 11.37 37.22 5.56
CA GLN A 139 10.70 35.94 5.87
C GLN A 139 11.22 35.26 7.15
N TYR A 140 12.24 35.81 7.80
CA TYR A 140 12.87 35.24 9.00
C TYR A 140 12.98 36.24 10.17
N GLU A 141 11.91 36.99 10.45
CA GLU A 141 11.70 37.43 11.82
C GLU A 141 11.29 36.19 12.64
N GLU A 142 12.29 35.50 13.19
CA GLU A 142 12.07 34.41 14.14
C GLU A 142 11.19 34.94 15.28
N PRO A 143 10.00 34.34 15.55
CA PRO A 143 9.19 34.74 16.68
C PRO A 143 10.04 34.61 17.95
N ASN A 144 10.10 35.70 18.71
CA ASN A 144 10.89 35.79 19.92
C ASN A 144 10.55 34.60 20.83
N GLU A 145 11.52 33.76 21.19
CA GLU A 145 11.29 32.50 21.93
C GLU A 145 10.48 32.69 23.22
N GLN A 146 10.48 33.92 23.77
CA GLN A 146 9.67 34.32 24.92
C GLN A 146 8.16 34.36 24.64
N GLU A 147 7.71 34.71 23.43
CA GLU A 147 6.28 34.75 23.07
C GLU A 147 5.72 33.33 22.88
N LEU A 148 6.51 32.42 22.31
CA LEU A 148 6.14 31.00 22.14
C LEU A 148 5.98 30.28 23.48
N ASP A 149 6.84 30.56 24.45
CA ASP A 149 6.72 29.97 25.79
C ASP A 149 5.49 30.50 26.55
N GLU A 150 5.05 31.73 26.29
CA GLU A 150 3.87 32.32 26.91
C GLU A 150 2.57 31.76 26.28
N GLU A 151 2.54 31.60 24.95
CA GLU A 151 1.38 31.02 24.23
C GLU A 151 1.17 29.53 24.58
N VAL A 152 2.26 28.74 24.68
CA VAL A 152 2.19 27.35 25.12
C VAL A 152 1.73 27.24 26.58
N ARG A 153 2.11 28.20 27.42
CA ARG A 153 1.67 28.26 28.81
C ARG A 153 0.18 28.58 28.93
N GLU A 154 -0.35 29.50 28.12
CA GLU A 154 -1.78 29.80 28.06
C GLU A 154 -2.60 28.60 27.57
N LEU A 155 -2.14 27.92 26.51
CA LEU A 155 -2.80 26.71 26.00
C LEU A 155 -2.87 25.58 27.03
N LEU A 156 -1.79 25.35 27.79
CA LEU A 156 -1.78 24.37 28.87
C LEU A 156 -2.70 24.78 30.04
N GLN A 157 -2.86 26.07 30.31
CA GLN A 157 -3.77 26.56 31.34
C GLN A 157 -5.23 26.37 30.92
N GLN A 158 -5.56 26.62 29.65
CA GLN A 158 -6.90 26.40 29.09
C GLN A 158 -7.30 24.92 29.07
N TYR A 159 -6.35 24.02 28.81
CA TYR A 159 -6.59 22.57 28.81
C TYR A 159 -6.84 22.01 30.21
N ASN A 160 -6.15 22.54 31.23
CA ASN A 160 -6.36 22.10 32.62
C ASN A 160 -7.73 22.55 33.17
N ILE A 161 -8.20 23.75 32.80
CA ILE A 161 -9.54 24.23 33.18
C ILE A 161 -10.62 23.33 32.57
N SER A 162 -10.47 22.95 31.29
CA SER A 162 -11.44 22.07 30.60
C SER A 162 -11.53 20.66 31.21
N LYS A 163 -10.44 20.18 31.82
CA LYS A 163 -10.41 18.87 32.47
C LYS A 163 -11.09 18.88 33.84
N GLU A 164 -10.89 19.94 34.64
CA GLU A 164 -11.57 20.10 35.93
C GLU A 164 -13.08 20.25 35.75
N ASP A 165 -13.53 20.94 34.70
CA ASP A 165 -14.95 21.06 34.36
C ASP A 165 -15.58 19.73 33.91
N ALA A 166 -14.84 18.91 33.16
CA ALA A 166 -15.29 17.57 32.76
C ALA A 166 -15.40 16.61 33.96
N ASP A 167 -14.45 16.67 34.90
CA ASP A 167 -14.46 15.85 36.11
C ASP A 167 -15.58 16.31 37.09
N ALA A 168 -15.86 17.62 37.16
CA ALA A 168 -16.98 18.16 37.93
C ALA A 168 -18.35 17.75 37.34
N ALA A 169 -18.49 17.73 36.01
CA ALA A 169 -19.72 17.25 35.35
C ALA A 169 -19.97 15.75 35.61
N ARG A 170 -18.91 14.95 35.67
CA ARG A 170 -19.00 13.50 35.94
C ARG A 170 -19.40 13.18 37.38
N ALA A 171 -19.03 14.03 38.34
CA ALA A 171 -19.43 13.87 39.74
C ALA A 171 -20.92 14.16 39.99
N VAL A 172 -21.57 14.97 39.15
CA VAL A 172 -23.00 15.31 39.28
C VAL A 172 -23.93 14.23 38.72
N GLN A 173 -23.48 13.42 37.75
CA GLN A 173 -24.30 12.34 37.18
C GLN A 173 -24.30 11.03 38.00
N GLY A 174 -23.39 10.85 38.97
CA GLY A 174 -23.32 9.63 39.79
C GLY A 174 -24.34 9.50 40.93
N GLY A 175 -25.25 10.47 41.10
CA GLY A 175 -26.13 10.58 42.28
C GLY A 175 -27.59 10.09 42.12
N GLN A 176 -28.02 9.60 40.95
CA GLN A 176 -29.40 9.17 40.71
C GLN A 176 -29.48 7.72 40.21
N ALA A 177 -29.13 6.75 41.05
CA ALA A 177 -29.38 5.34 40.77
C ALA A 177 -29.59 4.50 42.04
N GLU A 178 -30.50 4.92 42.92
CA GLU A 178 -31.01 4.06 44.00
C GLU A 178 -32.51 4.27 44.20
N SER A 179 -33.35 3.68 43.34
CA SER A 179 -34.74 3.34 43.70
C SER A 179 -35.39 2.40 42.68
N ALA A 180 -35.71 1.19 43.14
CA ALA A 180 -36.62 0.15 42.60
C ALA A 180 -35.85 -1.17 42.49
N GLY A 181 -36.13 -2.21 43.26
CA GLY A 181 -37.45 -2.66 43.71
C GLY A 181 -37.59 -4.09 43.22
N GLY A 182 -37.47 -5.05 44.15
CA GLY A 182 -37.31 -6.46 43.82
C GLY A 182 -38.55 -7.11 43.19
N ILE A 183 -38.31 -8.12 42.36
CA ILE A 183 -39.28 -9.15 42.03
C ILE A 183 -38.59 -10.52 42.10
N LYS A 184 -39.18 -11.37 42.93
CA LYS A 184 -38.85 -12.75 43.19
C LYS A 184 -39.69 -13.60 42.22
N GLY A 185 -39.07 -14.46 41.42
CA GLY A 185 -39.79 -15.30 40.47
C GLY A 185 -38.96 -16.51 40.03
N GLU A 186 -39.19 -17.63 40.70
CA GLU A 186 -38.75 -18.96 40.29
C GLU A 186 -39.53 -19.39 39.04
N GLY A 187 -38.87 -20.04 38.08
CA GLY A 187 -39.56 -20.65 36.95
C GLY A 187 -38.67 -21.06 35.79
N SER A 188 -37.99 -22.20 35.94
CA SER A 188 -37.54 -23.00 34.78
C SER A 188 -38.77 -23.58 34.08
N PRO A 189 -38.85 -23.52 32.75
CA PRO A 189 -38.80 -24.79 32.03
C PRO A 189 -37.98 -24.76 30.74
N SER A 190 -37.35 -25.90 30.49
CA SER A 190 -36.92 -26.41 29.20
C SER A 190 -38.01 -26.28 28.11
N ASN A 191 -37.66 -25.82 26.91
CA ASN A 191 -37.82 -26.63 25.70
C ASN A 191 -37.20 -26.00 24.45
N ALA A 192 -36.60 -26.88 23.66
CA ALA A 192 -36.22 -26.69 22.29
C ALA A 192 -37.45 -26.41 21.40
N ALA A 193 -37.28 -25.49 20.44
CA ALA A 193 -37.98 -25.30 19.16
C ALA A 193 -38.30 -23.82 18.92
N ALA A 194 -37.37 -23.11 18.25
CA ALA A 194 -37.67 -21.85 17.55
C ALA A 194 -36.59 -21.61 16.48
N ALA A 195 -36.65 -22.39 15.40
CA ALA A 195 -36.05 -22.02 14.13
C ALA A 195 -37.17 -21.41 13.28
N GLY A 196 -37.06 -20.11 12.97
CA GLY A 196 -37.97 -19.40 12.06
C GLY A 196 -38.84 -18.33 12.73
N ALA A 197 -38.22 -17.20 13.10
CA ALA A 197 -38.87 -15.89 13.30
C ALA A 197 -37.79 -14.83 13.61
N PHE A 198 -37.03 -14.41 12.59
CA PHE A 198 -36.15 -13.24 12.67
C PHE A 198 -36.25 -12.51 11.34
N ASP A 199 -37.35 -11.78 11.14
CA ASP A 199 -37.51 -10.93 9.96
C ASP A 199 -38.43 -9.74 10.27
N ASP A 200 -38.30 -9.15 11.46
CA ASP A 200 -38.96 -7.89 11.88
C ASP A 200 -38.34 -7.38 13.20
N LEU A 201 -37.01 -7.29 13.27
CA LEU A 201 -36.35 -6.51 14.33
C LEU A 201 -35.90 -5.19 13.73
N ASP A 202 -36.72 -4.18 14.03
CA ASP A 202 -36.38 -2.77 13.96
C ASP A 202 -34.93 -2.55 14.40
N GLY A 203 -34.20 -1.73 13.65
CA GLY A 203 -32.82 -1.38 13.93
C GLY A 203 -32.67 -0.71 15.29
N GLU A 204 -32.58 -1.51 16.35
CA GLU A 204 -32.02 -1.09 17.62
C GLU A 204 -30.57 -0.70 17.32
N GLU A 205 -30.33 0.60 17.27
CA GLU A 205 -29.00 1.17 17.30
C GLU A 205 -28.27 0.55 18.49
N LEU A 206 -27.35 -0.39 18.20
CA LEU A 206 -26.44 -0.96 19.19
C LEU A 206 -25.85 0.22 19.97
N SER A 207 -25.94 0.16 21.30
CA SER A 207 -25.39 1.24 22.11
C SER A 207 -23.90 1.39 21.80
N VAL A 208 -23.39 2.63 21.81
CA VAL A 208 -21.97 2.93 21.53
C VAL A 208 -21.04 2.04 22.36
N GLU A 209 -21.42 1.74 23.60
CA GLU A 209 -20.68 0.84 24.50
C GLU A 209 -20.61 -0.61 24.00
N GLN A 210 -21.67 -1.13 23.37
CA GLN A 210 -21.67 -2.47 22.78
C GLN A 210 -20.77 -2.54 21.55
N ALA A 211 -20.75 -1.49 20.72
CA ALA A 211 -19.86 -1.40 19.57
C ALA A 211 -18.39 -1.34 19.99
N GLU A 212 -18.04 -0.52 20.98
CA GLU A 212 -16.68 -0.48 21.56
C GLU A 212 -16.28 -1.82 22.18
N GLY A 213 -17.21 -2.48 22.89
CA GLY A 213 -17.00 -3.81 23.46
C GLY A 213 -16.68 -4.87 22.40
N ARG A 214 -17.40 -4.85 21.27
CA ARG A 214 -17.12 -5.72 20.13
C ARG A 214 -15.73 -5.45 19.53
N LYS A 215 -15.37 -4.19 19.29
CA LYS A 215 -14.04 -3.82 18.75
C LYS A 215 -12.91 -4.24 19.67
N ALA A 216 -13.08 -4.08 20.98
CA ALA A 216 -12.11 -4.53 21.97
C ALA A 216 -11.92 -6.06 21.94
N ALA A 217 -13.01 -6.82 21.75
CA ALA A 217 -12.95 -8.28 21.61
C ALA A 217 -12.23 -8.72 20.34
N ILE A 218 -12.56 -8.11 19.19
CA ILE A 218 -11.89 -8.37 17.89
C ILE A 218 -10.40 -8.06 18.01
N LEU A 219 -10.03 -6.93 18.59
CA LEU A 219 -8.64 -6.54 18.77
C LEU A 219 -7.88 -7.54 19.65
N LEU A 220 -8.51 -8.07 20.70
CA LEU A 220 -7.89 -9.09 21.55
C LEU A 220 -7.69 -10.42 20.80
N GLU A 221 -8.64 -10.80 19.96
CA GLU A 221 -8.53 -12.00 19.11
C GLU A 221 -7.37 -11.86 18.11
N LEU A 222 -7.31 -10.74 17.38
CA LEU A 222 -6.24 -10.46 16.43
C LEU A 222 -4.86 -10.38 17.09
N ILE A 223 -4.75 -9.77 18.27
CA ILE A 223 -3.49 -9.74 19.04
C ILE A 223 -3.10 -11.14 19.48
N THR A 224 -4.05 -11.96 19.92
CA THR A 224 -3.79 -13.33 20.38
C THR A 224 -3.21 -14.16 19.23
N GLU A 225 -3.79 -14.05 18.04
CA GLU A 225 -3.29 -14.75 16.85
C GLU A 225 -1.95 -14.21 16.32
N ALA A 226 -1.74 -12.89 16.36
CA ALA A 226 -0.46 -12.29 15.98
C ALA A 226 0.68 -12.75 16.89
N VAL A 227 0.40 -12.99 18.18
CA VAL A 227 1.39 -13.45 19.16
C VAL A 227 1.55 -14.98 19.15
N SER A 228 0.53 -15.75 18.75
CA SER A 228 0.55 -17.23 18.75
C SER A 228 1.38 -17.84 17.62
N GLY A 229 1.78 -17.06 16.61
CA GLY A 229 2.53 -17.53 15.44
C GLY A 229 1.74 -17.49 14.12
N GLY A 230 0.53 -16.90 14.12
CA GLY A 230 -0.04 -16.26 12.94
C GLY A 230 -0.56 -17.16 11.81
N SER A 231 -0.70 -18.48 11.99
CA SER A 231 -1.21 -19.34 10.91
C SER A 231 -2.66 -19.06 10.52
N GLU A 232 -3.45 -18.47 11.44
CA GLU A 232 -4.86 -18.11 11.21
C GLU A 232 -5.08 -16.59 11.16
N LEU A 233 -4.01 -15.79 11.27
CA LEU A 233 -4.13 -14.34 11.35
C LEU A 233 -4.80 -13.75 10.10
N ASP A 234 -4.39 -14.18 8.91
CA ASP A 234 -4.95 -13.69 7.65
C ASP A 234 -6.43 -14.05 7.51
N ALA A 235 -6.82 -15.25 7.93
CA ALA A 235 -8.22 -15.69 7.92
C ALA A 235 -9.08 -14.85 8.89
N LYS A 236 -8.53 -14.48 10.05
CA LYS A 236 -9.20 -13.62 11.04
C LYS A 236 -9.31 -12.19 10.54
N ILE A 237 -8.27 -11.66 9.90
CA ILE A 237 -8.29 -10.33 9.30
C ILE A 237 -9.38 -10.27 8.22
N ALA A 238 -9.46 -11.27 7.33
CA ALA A 238 -10.52 -11.37 6.33
C ALA A 238 -11.91 -11.52 6.97
N GLN A 239 -12.03 -12.28 8.05
CA GLN A 239 -13.29 -12.43 8.78
C GLN A 239 -13.80 -11.10 9.36
N PHE A 240 -12.90 -10.22 9.79
CA PHE A 240 -13.22 -8.95 10.44
C PHE A 240 -12.96 -7.73 9.55
N GLU A 241 -12.86 -7.90 8.23
CA GLU A 241 -12.47 -6.81 7.31
C GLU A 241 -13.37 -5.57 7.46
N ASP A 242 -14.69 -5.77 7.56
CA ASP A 242 -15.68 -4.70 7.73
C ASP A 242 -15.61 -4.02 9.11
N ASP A 243 -15.08 -4.71 10.13
CA ASP A 243 -14.95 -4.19 11.50
C ASP A 243 -13.59 -3.47 11.72
N ILE A 244 -12.65 -3.55 10.77
CA ILE A 244 -11.34 -2.87 10.85
C ILE A 244 -11.51 -1.41 10.43
N ASP A 245 -11.62 -0.53 11.42
CA ASP A 245 -11.77 0.91 11.21
C ASP A 245 -10.68 1.75 11.90
N GLY A 246 -10.78 3.08 11.74
CA GLY A 246 -9.84 4.02 12.33
C GLY A 246 -9.84 4.04 13.86
N GLU A 247 -10.92 3.62 14.52
CA GLU A 247 -10.99 3.53 15.98
C GLU A 247 -10.22 2.30 16.48
N LEU A 248 -10.41 1.14 15.84
CA LEU A 248 -9.66 -0.07 16.14
C LEU A 248 -8.15 0.15 15.97
N LEU A 249 -7.73 0.84 14.91
CA LEU A 249 -6.32 1.21 14.69
C LEU A 249 -5.78 2.12 15.81
N LYS A 250 -6.55 3.12 16.25
CA LYS A 250 -6.15 3.99 17.37
C LYS A 250 -6.02 3.21 18.68
N MET A 251 -6.93 2.27 18.95
CA MET A 251 -6.85 1.40 20.13
C MET A 251 -5.58 0.54 20.11
N LEU A 252 -5.21 -0.01 18.95
CA LEU A 252 -3.98 -0.78 18.78
C LEU A 252 -2.73 0.09 18.97
N GLU A 253 -2.71 1.31 18.41
CA GLU A 253 -1.61 2.27 18.58
C GLU A 253 -1.41 2.68 20.04
N GLN A 254 -2.50 2.92 20.77
CA GLN A 254 -2.48 3.18 22.22
C GLN A 254 -1.89 1.99 22.98
N ARG A 255 -2.23 0.75 22.61
CA ARG A 255 -1.66 -0.46 23.22
C ARG A 255 -0.18 -0.63 22.90
N ILE A 256 0.27 -0.35 21.67
CA ILE A 256 1.69 -0.34 21.31
C ILE A 256 2.45 0.67 22.16
N THR A 257 1.90 1.88 22.29
CA THR A 257 2.48 2.95 23.11
C THR A 257 2.53 2.58 24.59
N ALA A 258 1.49 1.93 25.11
CA ALA A 258 1.45 1.44 26.48
C ALA A 258 2.48 0.32 26.71
N ALA A 259 2.59 -0.65 25.78
CA ALA A 259 3.56 -1.74 25.83
C ALA A 259 5.01 -1.21 25.79
N ALA A 260 5.28 -0.19 24.98
CA ALA A 260 6.58 0.47 24.90
C ALA A 260 6.97 1.20 26.20
N LYS A 261 6.00 1.63 27.00
CA LYS A 261 6.23 2.27 28.31
C LYS A 261 6.53 1.27 29.43
N VAL A 262 6.22 -0.03 29.26
CA VAL A 262 6.47 -1.05 30.28
C VAL A 262 7.98 -1.36 30.33
N PRO A 263 8.69 -1.02 31.41
CA PRO A 263 10.11 -1.29 31.51
C PRO A 263 10.35 -2.79 31.67
N GLY A 264 11.24 -3.35 30.85
CA GLY A 264 11.72 -4.72 30.98
C GLY A 264 11.63 -5.53 29.68
N PRO A 265 12.22 -6.73 29.67
CA PRO A 265 12.24 -7.60 28.50
C PRO A 265 10.83 -8.09 28.12
N THR A 266 9.89 -8.13 29.06
CA THR A 266 8.50 -8.51 28.82
C THR A 266 7.76 -7.48 27.96
N GLY A 267 8.00 -6.17 28.15
CA GLY A 267 7.39 -5.13 27.32
C GLY A 267 7.90 -5.18 25.88
N ALA A 268 9.22 -5.31 25.70
CA ALA A 268 9.86 -5.29 24.38
C ALA A 268 9.44 -6.46 23.47
N VAL A 269 9.18 -7.65 24.02
CA VAL A 269 8.80 -8.85 23.24
C VAL A 269 7.44 -8.68 22.54
N HIS A 270 6.52 -7.91 23.10
CA HIS A 270 5.18 -7.73 22.52
C HIS A 270 5.08 -6.54 21.56
N VAL A 271 5.99 -5.56 21.63
CA VAL A 271 5.91 -4.36 20.79
C VAL A 271 6.09 -4.68 19.31
N GLU A 272 7.03 -5.58 18.96
CA GLU A 272 7.32 -5.92 17.56
C GLU A 272 6.14 -6.62 16.85
N PRO A 273 5.54 -7.70 17.42
CA PRO A 273 4.33 -8.30 16.85
C PRO A 273 3.15 -7.34 16.75
N LEU A 274 2.94 -6.49 17.76
CA LEU A 274 1.85 -5.51 17.74
C LEU A 274 2.07 -4.44 16.66
N ALA A 275 3.30 -3.98 16.48
CA ALA A 275 3.66 -3.02 15.44
C ALA A 275 3.52 -3.62 14.04
N GLU A 276 3.79 -4.92 13.87
CA GLU A 276 3.52 -5.64 12.63
C GLU A 276 2.02 -5.74 12.36
N LEU A 277 1.23 -6.18 13.35
CA LEU A 277 -0.22 -6.24 13.25
C LEU A 277 -0.82 -4.88 12.87
N TYR A 278 -0.36 -3.79 13.49
CA TYR A 278 -0.80 -2.44 13.16
C TYR A 278 -0.51 -2.09 11.70
N ARG A 279 0.67 -2.45 11.18
CA ARG A 279 0.99 -2.21 9.76
C ARG A 279 0.07 -2.98 8.84
N VAL A 280 -0.19 -4.26 9.13
CA VAL A 280 -1.11 -5.08 8.33
C VAL A 280 -2.54 -4.53 8.38
N LEU A 281 -3.09 -4.28 9.56
CA LEU A 281 -4.45 -3.75 9.71
C LEU A 281 -4.59 -2.35 9.09
N LYS A 282 -3.56 -1.52 9.15
CA LYS A 282 -3.56 -0.21 8.50
C LYS A 282 -3.65 -0.35 6.98
N LEU A 283 -2.94 -1.32 6.38
CA LEU A 283 -3.03 -1.59 4.95
C LEU A 283 -4.43 -2.09 4.56
N VAL A 284 -5.03 -2.97 5.36
CA VAL A 284 -6.40 -3.46 5.14
C VAL A 284 -7.40 -2.32 5.21
N TYR A 285 -7.31 -1.48 6.24
CA TYR A 285 -8.15 -0.28 6.37
C TYR A 285 -7.97 0.71 5.20
N GLN A 286 -6.72 0.95 4.78
CA GLN A 286 -6.45 1.80 3.62
C GLN A 286 -7.06 1.21 2.35
N ARG A 287 -6.97 -0.11 2.16
CA ARG A 287 -7.58 -0.79 1.02
C ARG A 287 -9.10 -0.70 1.06
N SER A 288 -9.75 -0.99 2.18
CA SER A 288 -11.22 -0.97 2.31
C SER A 288 -11.81 0.44 2.15
N THR A 289 -11.06 1.47 2.54
CA THR A 289 -11.46 2.88 2.36
C THR A 289 -11.06 3.46 1.00
N SER A 290 -10.25 2.74 0.22
CA SER A 290 -9.82 3.18 -1.11
C SER A 290 -10.92 3.01 -2.15
N THR A 291 -10.91 3.90 -3.15
CA THR A 291 -11.78 3.78 -4.31
C THR A 291 -11.52 2.45 -5.04
N PRO A 292 -12.52 1.92 -5.77
CA PRO A 292 -12.33 0.70 -6.56
C PRO A 292 -11.16 0.80 -7.56
N ALA A 293 -10.93 2.00 -8.10
CA ALA A 293 -9.85 2.28 -9.03
C ALA A 293 -8.46 2.21 -8.36
N LEU A 294 -8.28 2.78 -7.16
CA LEU A 294 -7.04 2.64 -6.38
C LEU A 294 -6.78 1.18 -6.00
N ARG A 295 -7.82 0.44 -5.58
CA ARG A 295 -7.68 -0.99 -5.26
C ARG A 295 -7.24 -1.81 -6.48
N LEU A 296 -7.82 -1.55 -7.65
CA LEU A 296 -7.38 -2.16 -8.91
C LEU A 296 -5.94 -1.76 -9.27
N LEU A 297 -5.55 -0.51 -9.01
CA LEU A 297 -4.20 -0.02 -9.27
C LEU A 297 -3.18 -0.77 -8.41
N ASP A 298 -3.47 -0.96 -7.13
CA ASP A 298 -2.62 -1.75 -6.22
C ASP A 298 -2.49 -3.21 -6.70
N ASP A 299 -3.59 -3.86 -7.10
CA ASP A 299 -3.57 -5.22 -7.66
C ASP A 299 -2.67 -5.31 -8.90
N VAL A 300 -2.79 -4.33 -9.81
CA VAL A 300 -2.02 -4.30 -11.06
C VAL A 300 -0.53 -4.02 -10.80
N LEU A 301 -0.21 -3.09 -9.90
CA LEU A 301 1.17 -2.82 -9.50
C LEU A 301 1.80 -4.02 -8.77
N PHE A 302 1.01 -4.74 -7.98
CA PHE A 302 1.44 -6.00 -7.37
C PHE A 302 1.81 -7.04 -8.43
N ILE A 303 0.98 -7.23 -9.46
CA ILE A 303 1.26 -8.13 -10.59
C ILE A 303 2.53 -7.69 -11.35
N LEU A 304 2.72 -6.38 -11.57
CA LEU A 304 3.90 -5.87 -12.29
C LEU A 304 5.20 -5.86 -11.47
N GLY A 305 5.08 -5.99 -10.14
CA GLY A 305 6.17 -5.87 -9.18
C GLY A 305 7.37 -6.79 -9.44
N ASP A 306 8.47 -6.45 -8.79
CA ASP A 306 9.76 -7.15 -8.91
C ASP A 306 9.82 -8.44 -8.09
N ASP A 307 8.81 -9.29 -8.18
CA ASP A 307 8.96 -10.66 -7.74
C ASP A 307 9.97 -11.35 -8.68
N LEU A 308 11.17 -11.56 -8.14
CA LEU A 308 12.32 -12.20 -8.78
C LEU A 308 12.08 -13.69 -9.09
N GLY A 309 10.89 -14.20 -8.78
CA GLY A 309 10.45 -15.57 -8.97
C GLY A 309 9.98 -15.86 -10.41
N ALA A 310 10.93 -16.14 -11.29
CA ALA A 310 10.78 -16.91 -12.54
C ALA A 310 9.96 -16.33 -13.72
N GLU A 311 9.01 -15.42 -13.53
CA GLU A 311 8.16 -14.93 -14.63
C GLU A 311 8.75 -13.70 -15.35
N THR A 312 8.65 -13.68 -16.68
CA THR A 312 9.13 -12.56 -17.49
C THR A 312 8.21 -11.35 -17.33
N TYR A 313 8.78 -10.13 -17.38
CA TYR A 313 8.01 -8.88 -17.32
C TYR A 313 6.87 -8.82 -18.35
N SER A 314 7.10 -9.38 -19.55
CA SER A 314 6.06 -9.49 -20.58
C SER A 314 4.87 -10.37 -20.17
N SER A 315 5.11 -11.46 -19.43
CA SER A 315 4.04 -12.32 -18.91
C SER A 315 3.19 -11.56 -17.90
N ARG A 316 3.86 -10.87 -16.96
CA ARG A 316 3.20 -10.04 -15.94
C ARG A 316 2.41 -8.89 -16.56
N ARG A 317 2.93 -8.28 -17.64
CA ARG A 317 2.21 -7.25 -18.41
C ARG A 317 0.91 -7.79 -19.02
N ILE A 318 0.91 -9.03 -19.51
CA ILE A 318 -0.29 -9.67 -20.05
C ILE A 318 -1.30 -9.98 -18.93
N GLU A 319 -0.82 -10.49 -17.79
CA GLU A 319 -1.66 -10.77 -16.63
C GLU A 319 -2.30 -9.48 -16.06
N ALA A 320 -1.51 -8.43 -15.88
CA ALA A 320 -1.96 -7.10 -15.47
C ALA A 320 -3.03 -6.54 -16.42
N MET A 321 -2.80 -6.67 -17.73
CA MET A 321 -3.78 -6.26 -18.76
C MET A 321 -5.06 -7.11 -18.67
N GLY A 322 -4.95 -8.40 -18.40
CA GLY A 322 -6.08 -9.29 -18.14
C GLY A 322 -6.91 -8.81 -16.95
N ARG A 323 -6.24 -8.54 -15.82
CA ARG A 323 -6.86 -8.04 -14.59
C ARG A 323 -7.60 -6.71 -14.81
N MET A 324 -6.98 -5.75 -15.49
CA MET A 324 -7.62 -4.47 -15.84
C MET A 324 -8.82 -4.67 -16.76
N ARG A 325 -8.71 -5.54 -17.77
CA ARG A 325 -9.80 -5.83 -18.71
C ARG A 325 -11.02 -6.42 -17.98
N GLU A 326 -10.80 -7.36 -17.06
CA GLU A 326 -11.87 -7.95 -16.25
C GLU A 326 -12.62 -6.87 -15.45
N ALA A 327 -11.88 -6.02 -14.74
CA ALA A 327 -12.45 -4.95 -13.93
C ALA A 327 -13.18 -3.88 -14.78
N PHE A 328 -12.66 -3.53 -15.96
CA PHE A 328 -13.24 -2.50 -16.83
C PHE A 328 -14.51 -2.93 -17.55
N ILE A 329 -14.58 -4.19 -17.98
CA ILE A 329 -15.79 -4.71 -18.63
C ILE A 329 -16.92 -4.87 -17.61
N GLY A 330 -16.56 -5.17 -16.36
CA GLY A 330 -17.50 -5.46 -15.29
C GLY A 330 -18.23 -6.78 -15.58
N GLY A 331 -18.00 -7.80 -14.76
CA GLY A 331 -18.74 -9.04 -14.92
C GLY A 331 -18.08 -10.27 -14.34
N VAL A 332 -18.84 -11.36 -14.40
CA VAL A 332 -18.36 -12.72 -14.15
C VAL A 332 -17.25 -12.99 -15.17
N ASN A 333 -16.07 -13.34 -14.68
CA ASN A 333 -14.89 -13.60 -15.49
C ASN A 333 -15.30 -14.47 -16.70
N PRO A 334 -14.96 -14.11 -17.96
CA PRO A 334 -15.49 -14.79 -19.16
C PRO A 334 -15.13 -16.29 -19.24
N GLY A 335 -14.20 -16.76 -18.39
CA GLY A 335 -13.89 -18.18 -18.21
C GLY A 335 -14.68 -18.90 -17.10
N VAL A 336 -15.46 -18.20 -16.28
CA VAL A 336 -16.23 -18.77 -15.18
C VAL A 336 -17.61 -19.14 -15.70
N ASP A 337 -17.86 -20.46 -15.78
CA ASP A 337 -19.18 -21.02 -16.06
C ASP A 337 -20.18 -20.48 -15.04
N ILE A 338 -21.28 -19.89 -15.52
CA ILE A 338 -22.37 -19.36 -14.68
C ILE A 338 -22.86 -20.43 -13.70
N PHE A 339 -22.83 -21.71 -14.09
CA PHE A 339 -23.20 -22.82 -13.21
C PHE A 339 -22.14 -23.13 -12.14
N ALA A 340 -20.85 -22.96 -12.46
CA ALA A 340 -19.78 -23.07 -11.46
C ALA A 340 -19.85 -21.90 -10.47
N ALA A 341 -20.12 -20.69 -10.93
CA ALA A 341 -20.35 -19.55 -10.06
C ALA A 341 -21.59 -19.76 -9.17
N ALA A 342 -22.69 -20.26 -9.72
CA ALA A 342 -23.91 -20.57 -8.95
C ALA A 342 -23.67 -21.71 -7.93
N ALA A 343 -22.87 -22.72 -8.28
CA ALA A 343 -22.50 -23.79 -7.36
C ALA A 343 -21.60 -23.26 -6.22
N ALA A 344 -20.62 -22.42 -6.52
CA ALA A 344 -19.78 -21.77 -5.52
C ALA A 344 -20.59 -20.85 -4.59
N LEU A 345 -21.55 -20.10 -5.13
CA LEU A 345 -22.52 -19.30 -4.36
C LEU A 345 -23.37 -20.17 -3.42
N ALA A 346 -23.81 -21.35 -3.89
CA ALA A 346 -24.64 -22.26 -3.11
C ALA A 346 -23.85 -22.97 -1.99
N GLU A 347 -22.57 -23.28 -2.21
CA GLU A 347 -21.73 -24.02 -1.25
C GLU A 347 -20.93 -23.09 -0.31
N GLY A 348 -20.37 -21.99 -0.83
CA GLY A 348 -19.49 -21.06 -0.12
C GLY A 348 -20.15 -19.76 0.35
N GLY A 349 -21.43 -19.54 0.01
CA GLY A 349 -22.16 -18.36 0.43
C GLY A 349 -21.66 -17.05 -0.20
N PRO A 350 -21.97 -15.89 0.40
CA PRO A 350 -21.67 -14.57 -0.18
C PRO A 350 -20.17 -14.26 -0.30
N LEU A 351 -19.32 -14.86 0.53
CA LEU A 351 -17.86 -14.72 0.45
C LEU A 351 -17.31 -15.32 -0.85
N ALA A 352 -17.73 -16.53 -1.21
CA ALA A 352 -17.34 -17.16 -2.47
C ALA A 352 -17.89 -16.41 -3.70
N ALA A 353 -19.03 -15.73 -3.55
CA ALA A 353 -19.59 -14.88 -4.60
C ALA A 353 -18.74 -13.62 -4.84
N ALA A 354 -18.28 -12.99 -3.76
CA ALA A 354 -17.42 -11.81 -3.79
C ALA A 354 -16.06 -12.12 -4.45
N GLU A 355 -15.50 -13.30 -4.20
CA GLU A 355 -14.26 -13.77 -4.85
C GLU A 355 -14.41 -13.97 -6.37
N LEU A 356 -15.62 -14.31 -6.84
CA LEU A 356 -15.91 -14.54 -8.26
C LEU A 356 -16.33 -13.27 -9.00
N SER A 357 -16.83 -12.26 -8.28
CA SER A 357 -17.20 -10.97 -8.85
C SER A 357 -16.01 -10.02 -8.78
N THR A 358 -15.46 -9.66 -9.93
CA THR A 358 -14.53 -8.52 -9.99
C THR A 358 -15.33 -7.24 -9.80
N GLU A 359 -14.90 -6.39 -8.88
CA GLU A 359 -15.52 -5.08 -8.68
C GLU A 359 -15.40 -4.26 -9.97
N PRO A 360 -16.51 -3.77 -10.55
CA PRO A 360 -16.46 -3.04 -11.79
C PRO A 360 -15.83 -1.66 -11.57
N VAL A 361 -14.86 -1.31 -12.42
CA VAL A 361 -14.15 -0.03 -12.36
C VAL A 361 -14.34 0.72 -13.67
N ALA A 362 -14.82 1.97 -13.61
CA ALA A 362 -14.89 2.79 -14.80
C ALA A 362 -13.48 3.18 -15.27
N VAL A 363 -13.21 2.97 -16.56
CA VAL A 363 -11.89 3.27 -17.18
C VAL A 363 -11.47 4.73 -16.96
N VAL A 364 -12.44 5.66 -16.99
CA VAL A 364 -12.19 7.09 -16.80
C VAL A 364 -11.72 7.39 -15.39
N ASP A 365 -12.36 6.80 -14.37
CA ASP A 365 -12.00 6.99 -12.97
C ASP A 365 -10.62 6.39 -12.67
N PHE A 366 -10.36 5.19 -13.19
CA PHE A 366 -9.05 4.54 -13.09
C PHE A 366 -7.93 5.39 -13.71
N LEU A 367 -8.14 5.90 -14.93
CA LEU A 367 -7.15 6.75 -15.59
C LEU A 367 -6.94 8.07 -14.84
N ALA A 368 -8.00 8.68 -14.31
CA ALA A 368 -7.90 9.91 -13.53
C ALA A 368 -7.03 9.70 -12.28
N GLU A 369 -7.28 8.65 -11.51
CA GLU A 369 -6.52 8.34 -10.30
C GLU A 369 -5.07 7.93 -10.60
N ALA A 370 -4.85 7.02 -11.57
CA ALA A 370 -3.51 6.58 -11.93
C ALA A 370 -2.63 7.72 -12.47
N THR A 371 -3.22 8.64 -13.25
CA THR A 371 -2.48 9.81 -13.76
C THR A 371 -2.22 10.86 -12.68
N SER A 372 -3.16 11.08 -11.75
CA SER A 372 -2.93 11.93 -10.58
C SER A 372 -1.79 11.39 -9.73
N LEU A 373 -1.82 10.09 -9.40
CA LEU A 373 -0.78 9.45 -8.61
C LEU A 373 0.59 9.51 -9.32
N LEU A 374 0.61 9.31 -10.64
CA LEU A 374 1.83 9.42 -11.43
C LEU A 374 2.41 10.84 -11.40
N SER A 375 1.55 11.86 -11.50
CA SER A 375 1.95 13.27 -11.41
C SER A 375 2.57 13.57 -10.04
N ASP A 376 1.88 13.18 -8.96
CA ASP A 376 2.34 13.41 -7.59
C ASP A 376 3.67 12.68 -7.31
N ALA A 377 3.79 11.43 -7.74
CA ALA A 377 5.01 10.65 -7.56
C ALA A 377 6.18 11.23 -8.38
N THR A 378 5.91 11.75 -9.59
CA THR A 378 6.92 12.41 -10.43
C THR A 378 7.40 13.72 -9.77
N GLN A 379 6.48 14.52 -9.23
CA GLN A 379 6.83 15.72 -8.49
C GLN A 379 7.70 15.40 -7.27
N GLN A 380 7.29 14.43 -6.44
CA GLN A 380 8.07 14.01 -5.28
C GLN A 380 9.46 13.48 -5.65
N GLN A 381 9.58 12.79 -6.80
CA GLN A 381 10.87 12.33 -7.30
C GLN A 381 11.78 13.50 -7.69
N HIS A 382 11.24 14.53 -8.34
CA HIS A 382 11.98 15.75 -8.66
C HIS A 382 12.42 16.50 -7.40
N GLU A 383 11.54 16.63 -6.40
CA GLU A 383 11.87 17.26 -5.11
C GLU A 383 12.98 16.50 -4.38
N LEU A 384 12.89 15.16 -4.35
CA LEU A 384 13.93 14.30 -3.78
C LEU A 384 15.26 14.48 -4.51
N MET A 385 15.25 14.46 -5.85
CA MET A 385 16.45 14.67 -6.67
C MET A 385 17.09 16.03 -6.39
N ALA A 386 16.30 17.11 -6.36
CA ALA A 386 16.77 18.45 -6.04
C ALA A 386 17.34 18.54 -4.60
N SER A 387 16.79 17.79 -3.65
CA SER A 387 17.34 17.72 -2.28
C SER A 387 18.68 16.97 -2.23
N ILE A 388 18.80 15.89 -3.00
CA ILE A 388 20.03 15.10 -3.13
C ILE A 388 21.14 15.95 -3.77
N GLU A 389 20.83 16.69 -4.84
CA GLU A 389 21.77 17.58 -5.53
C GLU A 389 22.28 18.69 -4.60
N ARG A 390 21.38 19.36 -3.87
CA ARG A 390 21.77 20.38 -2.88
C ARG A 390 22.69 19.81 -1.80
N ALA A 391 22.36 18.64 -1.24
CA ALA A 391 23.20 17.99 -0.24
C ALA A 391 24.57 17.57 -0.80
N GLN A 392 24.63 17.11 -2.05
CA GLN A 392 25.90 16.78 -2.71
C GLN A 392 26.76 18.02 -2.96
N GLN A 393 26.17 19.14 -3.37
CA GLN A 393 26.88 20.40 -3.55
C GLN A 393 27.48 20.90 -2.23
N GLU A 394 26.73 20.80 -1.13
CA GLU A 394 27.21 21.14 0.22
C GLU A 394 28.40 20.25 0.63
N VAL A 395 28.28 18.93 0.42
CA VAL A 395 29.37 17.98 0.68
C VAL A 395 30.62 18.32 -0.15
N GLN A 396 30.46 18.63 -1.44
CA GLN A 396 31.57 19.03 -2.31
C GLN A 396 32.21 20.34 -1.87
N TYR A 397 31.40 21.31 -1.42
CA TYR A 397 31.88 22.57 -0.88
C TYR A 397 32.72 22.36 0.39
N LEU A 398 32.21 21.56 1.33
CA LEU A 398 32.93 21.18 2.56
C LEU A 398 34.21 20.41 2.24
N GLN A 399 34.18 19.52 1.25
CA GLN A 399 35.37 18.78 0.81
C GLN A 399 36.48 19.71 0.31
N LYS A 400 36.13 20.76 -0.44
CA LYS A 400 37.07 21.73 -1.00
C LYS A 400 37.61 22.71 0.05
N ARG A 401 36.76 23.22 0.94
CA ARG A 401 37.16 24.27 1.89
C ARG A 401 37.60 23.74 3.25
N GLN A 402 36.99 22.68 3.74
CA GLN A 402 37.16 22.19 5.11
C GLN A 402 37.09 20.65 5.18
N PRO A 403 38.11 19.92 4.66
CA PRO A 403 38.07 18.45 4.62
C PRO A 403 38.00 17.80 6.01
N GLN A 404 38.43 18.51 7.07
CA GLN A 404 38.32 18.01 8.45
C GLN A 404 36.87 17.98 8.95
N ALA A 405 35.99 18.86 8.46
CA ALA A 405 34.58 18.89 8.86
C ALA A 405 33.82 17.62 8.42
N LEU A 406 34.24 17.00 7.32
CA LEU A 406 33.69 15.74 6.82
C LEU A 406 34.01 14.53 7.72
N GLN A 407 34.99 14.64 8.61
CA GLN A 407 35.34 13.57 9.55
C GLN A 407 34.43 13.54 10.78
N THR A 408 33.59 14.56 10.97
CA THR A 408 32.66 14.62 12.11
C THR A 408 31.57 13.54 11.97
N PRO A 409 31.08 12.95 13.08
CA PRO A 409 30.02 11.94 13.03
C PRO A 409 28.73 12.48 12.39
N LYS A 410 28.47 13.78 12.54
CA LYS A 410 27.32 14.46 11.90
C LYS A 410 27.44 14.47 10.37
N ALA A 411 28.61 14.83 9.85
CA ALA A 411 28.85 14.83 8.40
C ALA A 411 28.81 13.40 7.83
N GLN A 412 29.34 12.41 8.56
CA GLN A 412 29.22 11.00 8.17
C GLN A 412 27.76 10.52 8.13
N ALA A 413 26.94 10.91 9.11
CA ALA A 413 25.51 10.63 9.11
C ALA A 413 24.79 11.28 7.92
N GLN A 414 25.12 12.53 7.59
CA GLN A 414 24.57 13.22 6.41
C GLN A 414 24.97 12.53 5.10
N LEU A 415 26.23 12.11 4.95
CA LEU A 415 26.69 11.34 3.79
C LEU A 415 25.94 10.01 3.67
N GLN A 416 25.70 9.32 4.79
CA GLN A 416 24.91 8.10 4.82
C GLN A 416 23.45 8.37 4.41
N GLN A 417 22.85 9.46 4.88
CA GLN A 417 21.49 9.88 4.48
C GLN A 417 21.41 10.16 2.98
N VAL A 418 22.39 10.88 2.40
CA VAL A 418 22.45 11.14 0.95
C VAL A 418 22.54 9.82 0.17
N ARG A 419 23.35 8.86 0.63
CA ARG A 419 23.45 7.54 0.00
C ARG A 419 22.14 6.76 0.06
N LEU A 420 21.46 6.78 1.21
CA LEU A 420 20.15 6.15 1.36
C LEU A 420 19.10 6.83 0.46
N ALA A 421 19.13 8.16 0.36
CA ALA A 421 18.25 8.92 -0.52
C ALA A 421 18.49 8.59 -2.01
N GLN A 422 19.75 8.42 -2.43
CA GLN A 422 20.08 7.97 -3.79
C GLN A 422 19.55 6.55 -4.08
N GLN A 423 19.70 5.63 -3.13
CA GLN A 423 19.16 4.27 -3.26
C GLN A 423 17.62 4.30 -3.35
N ALA A 424 16.98 5.10 -2.50
CA ALA A 424 15.52 5.29 -2.54
C ALA A 424 15.06 5.91 -3.86
N HIS A 425 15.78 6.90 -4.38
CA HIS A 425 15.52 7.51 -5.70
C HIS A 425 15.60 6.47 -6.83
N ALA A 426 16.63 5.62 -6.83
CA ALA A 426 16.79 4.57 -7.82
C ALA A 426 15.65 3.52 -7.75
N ALA A 427 15.27 3.08 -6.55
CA ALA A 427 14.16 2.15 -6.36
C ALA A 427 12.82 2.76 -6.84
N ARG A 428 12.56 4.03 -6.53
CA ARG A 428 11.35 4.76 -6.96
C ARG A 428 11.27 4.93 -8.47
N ALA A 429 12.40 5.06 -9.17
CA ALA A 429 12.41 5.18 -10.62
C ALA A 429 11.81 3.95 -11.30
N THR A 430 12.08 2.75 -10.78
CA THR A 430 11.44 1.51 -11.26
C THR A 430 9.93 1.54 -11.03
N SER A 431 9.48 1.88 -9.82
CA SER A 431 8.04 1.97 -9.53
C SER A 431 7.32 3.03 -10.38
N LEU A 432 7.96 4.16 -10.65
CA LEU A 432 7.43 5.19 -11.55
C LEU A 432 7.29 4.66 -12.99
N SER A 433 8.27 3.91 -13.49
CA SER A 433 8.16 3.29 -14.82
C SER A 433 7.02 2.25 -14.88
N GLN A 434 6.82 1.46 -13.83
CA GLN A 434 5.70 0.52 -13.74
C GLN A 434 4.36 1.27 -13.76
N LEU A 435 4.22 2.35 -12.99
CA LEU A 435 3.01 3.17 -12.99
C LEU A 435 2.75 3.83 -14.35
N GLN A 436 3.78 4.28 -15.06
CA GLN A 436 3.66 4.76 -16.45
C GLN A 436 3.14 3.66 -17.37
N ASP A 437 3.68 2.44 -17.26
CA ASP A 437 3.24 1.29 -18.04
C ASP A 437 1.77 0.94 -17.76
N VAL A 438 1.31 1.04 -16.50
CA VAL A 438 -0.12 0.86 -16.15
C VAL A 438 -0.99 1.87 -16.87
N VAL A 439 -0.61 3.15 -16.88
CA VAL A 439 -1.36 4.19 -17.60
C VAL A 439 -1.42 3.91 -19.11
N LEU A 440 -0.31 3.45 -19.70
CA LEU A 440 -0.27 3.08 -21.12
C LEU A 440 -1.17 1.88 -21.43
N LEU A 441 -1.13 0.84 -20.60
CA LEU A 441 -1.99 -0.33 -20.73
C LEU A 441 -3.48 0.01 -20.61
N ALA A 442 -3.84 0.85 -19.64
CA ALA A 442 -5.23 1.27 -19.46
C ALA A 442 -5.76 2.06 -20.66
N ARG A 443 -4.94 2.95 -21.24
CA ARG A 443 -5.28 3.65 -22.50
C ARG A 443 -5.41 2.71 -23.69
N GLU A 444 -4.53 1.71 -23.77
CA GLU A 444 -4.60 0.67 -24.80
C GLU A 444 -5.93 -0.10 -24.71
N LEU A 445 -6.33 -0.50 -23.50
CA LEU A 445 -7.61 -1.16 -23.24
C LEU A 445 -8.81 -0.25 -23.55
N GLU A 446 -8.75 1.02 -23.19
CA GLU A 446 -9.80 2.01 -23.50
C GLU A 446 -10.07 2.06 -25.02
N LEU A 447 -9.02 2.10 -25.83
CA LEU A 447 -9.15 2.09 -27.29
C LEU A 447 -9.72 0.78 -27.81
N GLN A 448 -9.29 -0.37 -27.27
CA GLN A 448 -9.83 -1.69 -27.65
C GLN A 448 -11.33 -1.81 -27.33
N ILE A 449 -11.76 -1.33 -26.16
CA ILE A 449 -13.16 -1.33 -25.74
C ILE A 449 -14.01 -0.43 -26.65
N LYS A 450 -13.49 0.75 -27.02
CA LYS A 450 -14.16 1.66 -27.96
C LYS A 450 -14.30 1.05 -29.35
N GLN A 451 -13.29 0.32 -29.83
CA GLN A 451 -13.30 -0.34 -31.14
C GLN A 451 -14.28 -1.52 -31.18
N SER A 452 -14.34 -2.35 -30.14
CA SER A 452 -15.27 -3.48 -30.07
C SER A 452 -16.73 -3.01 -29.96
N GLY A 453 -16.98 -1.92 -29.23
CA GLY A 453 -18.30 -1.29 -29.16
C GLY A 453 -18.78 -0.72 -30.51
N SER A 454 -17.87 -0.20 -31.33
CA SER A 454 -18.22 0.33 -32.66
C SER A 454 -18.53 -0.75 -33.69
N SER A 455 -18.08 -2.00 -33.51
CA SER A 455 -18.30 -3.08 -34.48
C SER A 455 -19.63 -3.82 -34.28
N THR A 456 -20.32 -3.57 -33.17
CA THR A 456 -21.56 -4.27 -32.80
C THR A 456 -22.83 -3.43 -33.06
N MET A 457 -22.68 -2.19 -33.52
CA MET A 457 -23.75 -1.35 -34.08
C MET A 457 -23.64 -1.32 -35.60
#